data_AF-A0A1G7SQM9-F1
#
_entry.id   AF-A0A1G7SQM9-F1
#
_cell.length_a   1.000
_cell.length_b   1.000
_cell.length_c   1.000
_cell.angle_alpha   90.00
_cell.angle_beta   90.00
_cell.angle_gamma   90.00
#
_symmetry.space_group_name_H-M   'P 1'
#
loop_
_entity.id
_entity.type
_entity.pdbx_description
1 polymer ?
#
loop_
_entity_poly.entity_id
_entity_poly.type
_entity_poly.pdbx_seq_one_letter_code
_entity_poly.pdbx_strand_id
1 'polypeptide(L)'
;MTFSASLGPGHVARQLCRPGEHLVWAMYRTTFHYAVDGLDHLGAPSRSLLTRDASAVMREVGDASAIGRGVGASAAGRGGGALSMVLGGSDENDSKTSADHLVFGPSGDALAPAAMSRFEPGRKQDRLWALTSERLVVAERQLPPAEQERSILGAVVGLGKAVSFGKAVGFSKAVGGFLTDRRRTYGEGEPVTVPVHDVVAEFPRTCIAAAAPDRVTLTDGSGFEFLLGTPAPVSDEVVVRELTRFWLRPGEHLVLGLPPIAGHVGGVVGGTLHVPWTAVGDTPALEPAETRWLLPAPPSPPDWIDDPALGYWLEAPDTSCAAVRLADHFASSRGNARLAVSDQRVAVVYPSHLLATKPSTVFTTFAEIPRTAVRSMEHARAGLSLPARPVVRLTFADGSVLTLRQP
;
A
#
# COMPACT_ATOMS: atom_id res chain seq x y z
N MET A 1 -22.45 1.97 0.97
CA MET A 1 -21.42 2.95 1.42
C MET A 1 -20.07 2.39 1.04
N THR A 2 -19.30 3.07 0.18
CA THR A 2 -18.05 2.55 -0.37
C THR A 2 -16.88 3.13 0.43
N PHE A 3 -16.26 2.30 1.26
CA PHE A 3 -15.04 2.64 1.99
C PHE A 3 -13.95 3.07 1.02
N SER A 4 -13.23 4.17 1.30
CA SER A 4 -12.19 4.65 0.38
C SER A 4 -10.85 3.93 0.51
N ALA A 5 -10.61 3.21 1.61
CA ALA A 5 -9.38 2.44 1.81
C ALA A 5 -9.75 0.97 2.00
N SER A 6 -9.48 0.16 0.97
CA SER A 6 -9.58 -1.29 1.05
C SER A 6 -8.54 -1.86 2.01
N LEU A 7 -8.84 -3.02 2.58
CA LEU A 7 -7.82 -3.85 3.22
C LEU A 7 -6.67 -4.11 2.25
N GLY A 8 -5.45 -4.16 2.77
CA GLY A 8 -4.28 -4.52 1.99
C GLY A 8 -4.36 -5.97 1.51
N PRO A 9 -3.72 -6.28 0.37
CA PRO A 9 -3.84 -7.60 -0.25
C PRO A 9 -3.30 -8.73 0.63
N GLY A 10 -2.30 -8.49 1.49
CA GLY A 10 -1.78 -9.49 2.42
C GLY A 10 -2.85 -10.00 3.38
N HIS A 11 -3.54 -9.07 4.05
CA HIS A 11 -4.63 -9.40 4.97
C HIS A 11 -5.74 -10.19 4.29
N VAL A 12 -6.15 -9.79 3.08
CA VAL A 12 -7.21 -10.50 2.33
C VAL A 12 -6.75 -11.87 1.86
N ALA A 13 -5.52 -11.98 1.36
CA ALA A 13 -4.97 -13.24 0.82
C ALA A 13 -4.77 -14.33 1.90
N ARG A 14 -4.60 -13.97 3.17
CA ARG A 14 -4.54 -14.96 4.26
C ARG A 14 -5.79 -15.82 4.35
N GLN A 15 -6.95 -15.26 4.03
CA GLN A 15 -8.21 -16.02 4.03
C GLN A 15 -8.25 -17.10 2.94
N LEU A 16 -7.37 -16.98 1.92
CA LEU A 16 -7.24 -17.95 0.84
C LEU A 16 -6.23 -19.07 1.15
N CYS A 17 -5.45 -18.94 2.23
CA CYS A 17 -4.47 -19.95 2.64
C CYS A 17 -5.17 -21.16 3.27
N ARG A 18 -4.79 -22.36 2.83
CA ARG A 18 -5.18 -23.65 3.40
C ARG A 18 -4.46 -23.89 4.74
N PRO A 19 -4.93 -24.84 5.58
CA PRO A 19 -4.20 -25.25 6.77
C PRO A 19 -2.76 -25.67 6.46
N GLY A 20 -1.78 -25.09 7.16
CA GLY A 20 -0.34 -25.35 6.96
C GLY A 20 0.32 -24.53 5.85
N GLU A 21 -0.46 -23.88 4.99
CA GLU A 21 0.01 -22.97 3.95
C GLU A 21 0.31 -21.60 4.57
N HIS A 22 1.44 -20.99 4.21
CA HIS A 22 1.76 -19.62 4.61
C HIS A 22 1.84 -18.69 3.41
N LEU A 23 1.36 -17.46 3.59
CA LEU A 23 1.44 -16.42 2.60
C LEU A 23 2.90 -15.96 2.43
N VAL A 24 3.37 -15.88 1.18
CA VAL A 24 4.69 -15.35 0.83
C VAL A 24 4.56 -13.88 0.43
N TRP A 25 3.64 -13.57 -0.48
CA TRP A 25 3.26 -12.20 -0.81
C TRP A 25 1.88 -12.14 -1.45
N ALA A 26 1.27 -10.95 -1.44
CA ALA A 26 0.02 -10.68 -2.15
C ALA A 26 -0.01 -9.28 -2.77
N MET A 27 -0.74 -9.10 -3.87
CA MET A 27 -0.96 -7.80 -4.49
C MET A 27 -2.30 -7.69 -5.19
N TYR A 28 -2.81 -6.46 -5.32
CA TYR A 28 -3.91 -6.16 -6.22
C TYR A 28 -3.39 -5.77 -7.60
N ARG A 29 -3.94 -6.38 -8.64
CA ARG A 29 -3.68 -6.02 -10.04
C ARG A 29 -4.99 -5.98 -10.80
N THR A 30 -5.04 -5.08 -11.78
CA THR A 30 -6.26 -4.70 -12.45
C THR A 30 -6.23 -4.96 -13.94
N THR A 31 -5.09 -4.71 -14.59
CA THR A 31 -5.02 -4.64 -16.05
C THR A 31 -3.80 -5.40 -16.55
N PHE A 32 -4.02 -6.35 -17.44
CA PHE A 32 -2.94 -7.16 -18.00
C PHE A 32 -2.89 -7.06 -19.52
N HIS A 33 -1.69 -7.24 -20.07
CA HIS A 33 -1.45 -7.44 -21.49
C HIS A 33 -0.69 -8.74 -21.74
N TYR A 34 -0.81 -9.27 -22.95
CA TYR A 34 -0.03 -10.43 -23.39
C TYR A 34 1.35 -10.04 -23.93
N ALA A 35 2.34 -10.86 -23.60
CA ALA A 35 3.67 -10.90 -24.18
C ALA A 35 3.95 -12.34 -24.63
N VAL A 36 3.08 -12.85 -25.51
CA VAL A 36 3.05 -14.24 -25.96
C VAL A 36 3.39 -14.30 -27.44
N ASP A 37 4.25 -15.24 -27.83
CA ASP A 37 4.60 -15.41 -29.24
C ASP A 37 3.36 -15.70 -30.10
N GLY A 38 3.23 -14.95 -31.20
CA GLY A 38 2.10 -15.06 -32.12
C GLY A 38 0.84 -14.29 -31.71
N LEU A 39 0.79 -13.68 -30.52
CA LEU A 39 -0.30 -12.80 -30.09
C LEU A 39 0.16 -11.34 -30.03
N ASP A 40 -0.77 -10.40 -30.20
CA ASP A 40 -0.55 -9.00 -29.82
C ASP A 40 -0.80 -8.79 -28.32
N HIS A 41 -0.63 -7.55 -27.85
CA HIS A 41 -0.81 -7.20 -26.43
C HIS A 41 -2.24 -7.43 -25.89
N LEU A 42 -3.24 -7.53 -26.78
CA LEU A 42 -4.64 -7.82 -26.46
C LEU A 42 -5.02 -9.29 -26.76
N GLY A 43 -4.04 -10.14 -27.07
CA GLY A 43 -4.26 -11.56 -27.28
C GLY A 43 -4.83 -11.91 -28.65
N ALA A 44 -4.94 -10.97 -29.59
CA ALA A 44 -5.34 -11.27 -30.95
C ALA A 44 -4.14 -11.84 -31.73
N PRO A 45 -4.35 -12.77 -32.69
CA PRO A 45 -3.26 -13.27 -33.52
C PRO A 45 -2.50 -12.12 -34.21
N SER A 46 -1.19 -12.06 -33.98
CA SER A 46 -0.35 -11.04 -34.57
C SER A 46 -0.30 -11.22 -36.08
N ARG A 47 -0.81 -10.23 -36.83
CA ARG A 47 -0.78 -10.23 -38.32
C ARG A 47 0.65 -10.16 -38.89
N SER A 48 1.68 -10.02 -38.04
CA SER A 48 3.08 -9.81 -38.44
C SER A 48 3.87 -11.07 -38.79
N LEU A 49 3.24 -12.25 -38.83
CA LEU A 49 3.93 -13.47 -39.30
C LEU A 49 4.40 -13.36 -40.76
N LEU A 50 3.85 -12.44 -41.56
CA LEU A 50 4.33 -12.17 -42.92
C LEU A 50 5.59 -11.28 -43.00
N THR A 51 6.08 -10.71 -41.89
CA THR A 51 7.32 -9.91 -41.86
C THR A 51 8.46 -10.52 -41.05
N ARG A 52 8.23 -11.63 -40.31
CA ARG A 52 9.28 -12.31 -39.54
C ARG A 52 10.25 -13.13 -40.42
N ASP A 53 9.85 -13.57 -41.62
CA ASP A 53 10.76 -14.25 -42.56
C ASP A 53 11.86 -13.34 -43.13
N ALA A 54 11.70 -12.01 -43.07
CA ALA A 54 12.76 -11.08 -43.48
C ALA A 54 13.91 -10.97 -42.44
N SER A 55 13.70 -11.42 -41.19
CA SER A 55 14.75 -11.37 -40.14
C SER A 55 15.43 -12.72 -39.88
N ALA A 56 14.86 -13.83 -40.35
CA ALA A 56 15.56 -15.12 -40.40
C ALA A 56 16.61 -15.19 -41.52
N VAL A 57 16.43 -14.44 -42.63
CA VAL A 57 17.38 -14.36 -43.74
C VAL A 57 18.66 -13.56 -43.42
N MET A 58 18.71 -12.80 -42.32
CA MET A 58 19.95 -12.13 -41.87
C MET A 58 20.82 -12.97 -40.91
N ARG A 59 20.40 -14.19 -40.55
CA ARG A 59 21.17 -15.06 -39.65
C ARG A 59 22.03 -16.11 -40.38
N GLU A 60 22.03 -16.10 -41.71
CA GLU A 60 22.79 -17.02 -42.57
C GLU A 60 23.88 -16.33 -43.41
N VAL A 61 24.38 -15.17 -42.97
CA VAL A 61 25.62 -14.56 -43.51
C VAL A 61 26.46 -14.07 -42.33
N GLY A 62 27.19 -14.99 -41.69
CA GLY A 62 28.02 -14.65 -40.54
C GLY A 62 28.93 -15.77 -40.07
N ASP A 63 29.39 -16.63 -40.97
CA ASP A 63 30.45 -17.60 -40.68
C ASP A 63 31.78 -17.07 -41.24
N ALA A 64 32.51 -16.31 -40.42
CA ALA A 64 33.94 -16.10 -40.57
C ALA A 64 34.57 -15.51 -39.29
N SER A 65 35.48 -16.29 -38.68
CA SER A 65 36.68 -15.86 -37.96
C SER A 65 36.60 -15.46 -36.47
N ALA A 66 36.89 -16.47 -35.64
CA ALA A 66 38.10 -16.57 -34.78
C ALA A 66 38.30 -15.65 -33.54
N ILE A 67 38.50 -16.36 -32.41
CA ILE A 67 39.51 -16.18 -31.34
C ILE A 67 39.38 -14.93 -30.44
N GLY A 68 39.03 -15.19 -29.17
CA GLY A 68 39.23 -14.26 -28.07
C GLY A 68 38.80 -14.83 -26.71
N ARG A 69 39.66 -15.64 -26.09
CA ARG A 69 39.57 -15.95 -24.65
C ARG A 69 39.79 -14.64 -23.87
N GLY A 70 38.80 -14.23 -23.08
CA GLY A 70 38.90 -13.10 -22.17
C GLY A 70 38.10 -13.35 -20.90
N VAL A 71 38.82 -13.68 -19.83
CA VAL A 71 38.35 -13.74 -18.45
C VAL A 71 37.87 -12.35 -18.02
N GLY A 72 36.68 -12.27 -17.42
CA GLY A 72 36.11 -11.01 -16.95
C GLY A 72 34.83 -11.21 -16.15
N ALA A 73 34.95 -11.79 -14.96
CA ALA A 73 33.95 -11.65 -13.92
C ALA A 73 33.88 -10.16 -13.51
N SER A 74 32.69 -9.56 -13.51
CA SER A 74 32.17 -8.64 -12.47
C SER A 74 30.99 -7.81 -12.98
N ALA A 75 30.08 -7.52 -12.04
CA ALA A 75 29.00 -6.54 -12.07
C ALA A 75 27.72 -6.91 -12.83
N ALA A 76 26.86 -7.61 -12.09
CA ALA A 76 25.42 -7.65 -12.28
C ALA A 76 24.84 -6.22 -12.33
N GLY A 77 24.63 -5.71 -13.54
CA GLY A 77 23.72 -4.61 -13.81
C GLY A 77 22.29 -5.15 -13.90
N ARG A 78 21.63 -5.37 -12.74
CA ARG A 78 20.17 -5.45 -12.64
C ARG A 78 19.59 -4.05 -12.90
N GLY A 79 19.66 -3.60 -14.15
CA GLY A 79 18.88 -2.48 -14.63
C GLY A 79 17.58 -3.04 -15.19
N GLY A 80 16.46 -2.70 -14.57
CA GLY A 80 15.13 -2.97 -15.12
C GLY A 80 15.06 -2.40 -16.53
N GLY A 81 15.15 -3.29 -17.51
CA GLY A 81 14.82 -2.98 -18.89
C GLY A 81 13.32 -2.74 -18.94
N ALA A 82 12.91 -1.49 -18.72
CA ALA A 82 11.60 -1.05 -19.12
C ALA A 82 11.51 -1.30 -20.62
N LEU A 83 10.78 -2.35 -21.00
CA LEU A 83 10.15 -2.51 -22.30
C LEU A 83 9.18 -1.34 -22.47
N SER A 84 9.72 -0.14 -22.70
CA SER A 84 9.01 0.95 -23.32
C SER A 84 8.78 0.49 -24.75
N MET A 85 7.67 -0.22 -24.97
CA MET A 85 7.15 -0.39 -26.31
C MET A 85 6.84 1.02 -26.81
N VAL A 86 7.77 1.56 -27.59
CA VAL A 86 7.57 2.73 -28.45
C VAL A 86 6.57 2.31 -29.52
N LEU A 87 5.29 2.30 -29.15
CA LEU A 87 4.18 2.12 -30.06
C LEU A 87 4.00 3.44 -30.81
N GLY A 88 4.42 3.45 -32.07
CA GLY A 88 4.32 4.57 -32.98
C GLY A 88 2.89 5.09 -33.15
N GLY A 89 2.82 6.43 -33.24
CA GLY A 89 1.68 7.32 -33.48
C GLY A 89 0.38 6.73 -34.05
N SER A 90 -0.69 6.88 -33.27
CA SER A 90 -2.04 7.10 -33.77
C SER A 90 -2.74 8.04 -32.80
N ASP A 91 -3.06 9.26 -33.28
CA ASP A 91 -3.62 10.40 -32.55
C ASP A 91 -5.11 10.24 -32.18
N GLU A 92 -5.49 9.14 -31.55
CA GLU A 92 -6.87 8.96 -31.06
C GLU A 92 -6.90 8.88 -29.53
N ASN A 93 -7.74 9.74 -28.94
CA ASN A 93 -7.93 10.06 -27.53
C ASN A 93 -8.42 8.88 -26.65
N ASP A 94 -8.20 7.64 -27.06
CA ASP A 94 -8.41 6.49 -26.21
C ASP A 94 -7.29 6.47 -25.16
N SER A 95 -7.65 6.74 -23.91
CA SER A 95 -6.75 6.63 -22.78
C SER A 95 -6.32 5.17 -22.63
N LYS A 96 -5.29 4.75 -23.35
CA LYS A 96 -4.71 3.40 -23.27
C LYS A 96 -4.41 3.13 -21.80
N THR A 97 -5.17 2.21 -21.21
CA THR A 97 -4.96 1.77 -19.84
C THR A 97 -3.59 1.12 -19.78
N SER A 98 -2.66 1.70 -19.01
CA SER A 98 -1.36 1.08 -18.80
C SER A 98 -1.56 -0.23 -18.05
N ALA A 99 -1.05 -1.34 -18.60
CA ALA A 99 -1.03 -2.60 -17.89
C ALA A 99 -0.23 -2.47 -16.59
N ASP A 100 -0.65 -3.19 -15.55
CA ASP A 100 0.08 -3.33 -14.29
C ASP A 100 0.79 -4.70 -14.17
N HIS A 101 0.52 -5.61 -15.09
CA HIS A 101 1.28 -6.85 -15.26
C HIS A 101 1.20 -7.38 -16.70
N LEU A 102 2.15 -8.25 -17.05
CA LEU A 102 2.23 -8.94 -18.33
C LEU A 102 2.06 -10.45 -18.13
N VAL A 103 1.37 -11.08 -19.07
CA VAL A 103 1.26 -12.54 -19.18
C VAL A 103 2.16 -12.98 -20.33
N PHE A 104 3.22 -13.74 -20.05
CA PHE A 104 4.20 -14.15 -21.06
C PHE A 104 4.19 -15.67 -21.29
N GLY A 105 4.64 -16.11 -22.46
CA GLY A 105 4.79 -17.54 -22.76
C GLY A 105 5.10 -17.83 -24.24
N PRO A 106 5.49 -19.08 -24.54
CA PRO A 106 5.87 -19.49 -25.91
C PRO A 106 4.69 -19.67 -26.86
N SER A 107 3.46 -19.83 -26.34
CA SER A 107 2.23 -19.98 -27.13
C SER A 107 1.00 -19.62 -26.31
N GLY A 108 -0.16 -19.45 -26.98
CA GLY A 108 -1.45 -19.22 -26.31
C GLY A 108 -1.95 -20.40 -25.47
N ASP A 109 -1.45 -21.61 -25.72
CA ASP A 109 -1.81 -22.84 -25.00
C ASP A 109 -0.94 -23.09 -23.77
N ALA A 110 0.09 -22.27 -23.55
CA ALA A 110 0.93 -22.36 -22.37
C ALA A 110 0.11 -22.05 -21.09
N LEU A 111 0.55 -22.56 -19.94
CA LEU A 111 -0.18 -22.56 -18.67
C LEU A 111 -0.69 -21.17 -18.27
N ALA A 112 0.17 -20.13 -18.32
CA ALA A 112 -0.24 -18.79 -17.93
C ALA A 112 -1.22 -18.14 -18.93
N PRO A 113 -0.94 -18.08 -20.25
CA PRO A 113 -1.90 -17.60 -21.24
C PRO A 113 -3.24 -18.35 -21.23
N ALA A 114 -3.22 -19.68 -21.16
CA ALA A 114 -4.42 -20.50 -21.12
C ALA A 114 -5.30 -20.17 -19.90
N ALA A 115 -4.70 -20.03 -18.71
CA ALA A 115 -5.41 -19.65 -17.49
C ALA A 115 -6.01 -18.23 -17.54
N MET A 116 -5.39 -17.33 -18.31
CA MET A 116 -5.82 -15.95 -18.46
C MET A 116 -6.77 -15.72 -19.65
N SER A 117 -6.92 -16.69 -20.55
CA SER A 117 -7.72 -16.60 -21.78
C SER A 117 -9.20 -16.28 -21.57
N ARG A 118 -9.76 -16.63 -20.41
CA ARG A 118 -11.15 -16.29 -20.05
C ARG A 118 -11.36 -14.83 -19.67
N PHE A 119 -10.27 -14.06 -19.55
CA PHE A 119 -10.33 -12.66 -19.19
C PHE A 119 -10.00 -11.78 -20.38
N GLU A 120 -10.62 -10.60 -20.42
CA GLU A 120 -10.38 -9.59 -21.44
C GLU A 120 -9.10 -8.79 -21.09
N PRO A 121 -8.01 -8.89 -21.88
CA PRO A 121 -6.81 -8.09 -21.66
C PRO A 121 -7.10 -6.60 -21.90
N GLY A 122 -6.35 -5.72 -21.23
CA GLY A 122 -6.56 -4.26 -21.27
C GLY A 122 -7.74 -3.74 -20.44
N ARG A 123 -8.66 -4.62 -20.01
CA ARG A 123 -9.78 -4.26 -19.15
C ARG A 123 -9.40 -4.30 -17.66
N LYS A 124 -9.86 -3.29 -16.92
CA LYS A 124 -9.71 -3.21 -15.46
C LYS A 124 -10.62 -4.22 -14.76
N GLN A 125 -10.04 -5.13 -13.98
CA GLN A 125 -10.74 -6.09 -13.14
C GLN A 125 -9.99 -6.26 -11.82
N ASP A 126 -10.62 -6.03 -10.67
CA ASP A 126 -9.95 -6.11 -9.36
C ASP A 126 -9.59 -7.56 -9.02
N ARG A 127 -8.34 -7.94 -9.26
CA ARG A 127 -7.80 -9.27 -8.95
C ARG A 127 -6.81 -9.22 -7.81
N LEU A 128 -6.97 -10.15 -6.89
CA LEU A 128 -6.00 -10.47 -5.86
C LEU A 128 -5.07 -11.57 -6.37
N TRP A 129 -3.77 -11.28 -6.37
CA TRP A 129 -2.71 -12.25 -6.64
C TRP A 129 -2.04 -12.59 -5.33
N ALA A 130 -1.91 -13.88 -5.02
CA ALA A 130 -1.30 -14.34 -3.79
C ALA A 130 -0.36 -15.51 -4.08
N LEU A 131 0.93 -15.33 -3.76
CA LEU A 131 1.87 -16.43 -3.70
C LEU A 131 1.92 -16.97 -2.27
N THR A 132 1.76 -18.27 -2.15
CA THR A 132 1.89 -18.99 -0.89
C THR A 132 3.05 -19.99 -0.96
N SER A 133 3.28 -20.71 0.13
CA SER A 133 4.25 -21.82 0.14
C SER A 133 3.92 -22.94 -0.87
N GLU A 134 2.64 -23.12 -1.18
CA GLU A 134 2.14 -24.25 -1.97
C GLU A 134 1.67 -23.88 -3.39
N ARG A 135 1.40 -22.60 -3.70
CA ARG A 135 0.78 -22.22 -4.98
C ARG A 135 0.79 -20.72 -5.24
N LEU A 136 0.55 -20.37 -6.50
CA LEU A 136 0.11 -19.03 -6.89
C LEU A 136 -1.41 -19.07 -7.10
N VAL A 137 -2.12 -18.15 -6.45
CA VAL A 137 -3.57 -17.99 -6.52
C VAL A 137 -3.91 -16.67 -7.20
N VAL A 138 -4.85 -16.71 -8.14
CA VAL A 138 -5.53 -15.53 -8.69
C VAL A 138 -6.98 -15.61 -8.26
N ALA A 139 -7.45 -14.58 -7.57
CA ALA A 139 -8.81 -14.50 -7.07
C ALA A 139 -9.50 -13.20 -7.50
N GLU A 140 -10.79 -13.26 -7.81
CA GLU A 140 -11.61 -12.10 -8.15
C GLU A 140 -12.47 -11.70 -6.98
N ARG A 141 -12.62 -10.39 -6.76
CA ARG A 141 -13.49 -9.89 -5.71
C ARG A 141 -14.94 -10.24 -6.06
N GLN A 142 -15.63 -10.92 -5.16
CA GLN A 142 -17.06 -11.12 -5.27
C GLN A 142 -17.75 -9.78 -5.05
N LEU A 143 -18.36 -9.24 -6.10
CA LEU A 143 -19.26 -8.10 -5.93
C LEU A 143 -20.52 -8.62 -5.23
N PRO A 144 -20.99 -7.97 -4.15
CA PRO A 144 -22.29 -8.32 -3.61
C PRO A 144 -23.29 -8.30 -4.77
N PRO A 145 -24.20 -9.29 -4.86
CA PRO A 145 -25.21 -9.31 -5.90
C PRO A 145 -25.84 -7.92 -5.87
N ALA A 146 -25.72 -7.17 -6.98
CA ALA A 146 -26.19 -5.80 -7.03
C ALA A 146 -27.59 -5.84 -6.45
N GLU A 147 -27.78 -5.24 -5.26
CA GLU A 147 -29.11 -5.14 -4.66
C GLU A 147 -29.94 -4.51 -5.76
N GLN A 148 -30.76 -5.34 -6.42
CA GLN A 148 -31.46 -5.00 -7.64
C GLN A 148 -32.04 -3.65 -7.39
N GLU A 149 -31.55 -2.67 -8.16
CA GLU A 149 -31.89 -1.27 -8.05
C GLU A 149 -33.37 -1.19 -7.69
N ARG A 150 -33.67 -0.92 -6.42
CA ARG A 150 -35.02 -0.60 -6.00
C ARG A 150 -35.29 0.75 -6.64
N SER A 151 -35.75 0.66 -7.89
CA SER A 151 -36.36 1.65 -8.75
C SER A 151 -36.26 3.07 -8.20
N ILE A 152 -35.15 3.73 -8.51
CA ILE A 152 -34.97 5.18 -8.32
C ILE A 152 -35.96 5.95 -9.23
N LEU A 153 -36.67 5.25 -10.12
CA LEU A 153 -37.82 5.77 -10.87
C LEU A 153 -39.04 6.14 -10.02
N GLY A 154 -39.06 5.83 -8.71
CA GLY A 154 -40.14 6.25 -7.80
C GLY A 154 -39.95 7.62 -7.12
N ALA A 155 -38.76 8.24 -7.18
CA ALA A 155 -38.44 9.41 -6.34
C ALA A 155 -38.19 10.73 -7.10
N VAL A 156 -38.32 10.76 -8.43
CA VAL A 156 -38.08 11.97 -9.26
C VAL A 156 -39.38 12.70 -9.67
N VAL A 157 -40.54 12.29 -9.15
CA VAL A 157 -41.77 13.09 -9.26
C VAL A 157 -41.99 13.86 -7.97
N GLY A 158 -41.24 14.94 -7.77
CA GLY A 158 -41.59 15.88 -6.71
C GLY A 158 -40.45 16.70 -6.12
N LEU A 159 -39.71 17.48 -6.92
CA LEU A 159 -39.11 18.72 -6.42
C LEU A 159 -38.78 19.65 -7.58
N GLY A 160 -39.73 20.53 -7.86
CA GLY A 160 -39.57 21.61 -8.81
C GLY A 160 -38.59 22.68 -8.32
N LYS A 161 -38.00 23.36 -9.32
CA LYS A 161 -37.61 24.78 -9.34
C LYS A 161 -37.09 25.39 -8.02
N ALA A 162 -35.81 25.82 -8.01
CA ALA A 162 -35.42 27.25 -7.96
C ALA A 162 -33.90 27.50 -7.75
N VAL A 163 -33.44 28.64 -8.31
CA VAL A 163 -32.27 29.51 -7.93
C VAL A 163 -30.88 29.00 -8.37
N SER A 164 -30.22 29.49 -9.44
CA SER A 164 -29.67 30.83 -9.81
C SER A 164 -28.34 31.24 -9.15
N PHE A 165 -27.31 31.33 -9.99
CA PHE A 165 -26.20 32.32 -10.08
C PHE A 165 -25.80 33.16 -8.85
N GLY A 166 -24.48 33.15 -8.54
CA GLY A 166 -23.81 34.20 -7.76
C GLY A 166 -22.29 34.03 -7.65
N LYS A 167 -21.54 34.85 -8.39
CA LYS A 167 -20.09 35.11 -8.22
C LYS A 167 -19.83 35.82 -6.87
N ALA A 168 -18.82 35.41 -6.11
CA ALA A 168 -18.13 36.29 -5.16
C ALA A 168 -16.72 35.80 -4.80
N VAL A 169 -15.83 36.79 -4.70
CA VAL A 169 -14.39 36.77 -4.40
C VAL A 169 -14.15 36.49 -2.92
N GLY A 170 -13.06 35.78 -2.58
CA GLY A 170 -12.63 35.61 -1.18
C GLY A 170 -11.40 34.72 -0.99
N PHE A 171 -10.21 35.27 -1.23
CA PHE A 171 -8.90 34.63 -1.06
C PHE A 171 -8.39 34.81 0.39
N SER A 172 -8.87 34.01 1.34
CA SER A 172 -8.31 33.98 2.73
C SER A 172 -8.76 32.76 3.55
N LYS A 173 -8.49 31.53 3.07
CA LYS A 173 -8.85 30.30 3.81
C LYS A 173 -7.93 29.09 3.54
N ALA A 174 -6.61 29.30 3.52
CA ALA A 174 -5.64 28.27 3.11
C ALA A 174 -4.85 27.58 4.25
N VAL A 175 -5.26 27.69 5.53
CA VAL A 175 -4.58 26.98 6.66
C VAL A 175 -5.55 26.13 7.50
N GLY A 176 -6.77 25.86 7.02
CA GLY A 176 -7.79 25.07 7.75
C GLY A 176 -8.37 23.88 6.98
N GLY A 177 -7.84 23.53 5.81
CA GLY A 177 -8.45 22.56 4.88
C GLY A 177 -7.88 21.14 4.90
N PHE A 178 -6.74 20.91 5.58
CA PHE A 178 -6.09 19.60 5.61
C PHE A 178 -6.56 18.68 6.75
N LEU A 179 -7.50 19.12 7.60
CA LEU A 179 -7.86 18.42 8.85
C LEU A 179 -9.17 17.65 8.82
N THR A 180 -9.90 17.63 7.70
CA THR A 180 -11.08 16.77 7.60
C THR A 180 -11.26 16.26 6.18
N ASP A 181 -10.66 15.10 5.86
CA ASP A 181 -11.18 14.23 4.81
C ASP A 181 -12.55 13.66 5.26
N ARG A 182 -13.54 14.55 5.40
CA ARG A 182 -14.94 14.29 5.77
C ARG A 182 -15.66 13.45 4.72
N ARG A 183 -15.01 13.10 3.60
CA ARG A 183 -15.56 12.22 2.56
C ARG A 183 -15.48 10.75 2.93
N ARG A 184 -14.70 10.40 3.96
CA ARG A 184 -14.65 9.05 4.50
C ARG A 184 -15.64 8.98 5.67
N THR A 185 -16.89 8.69 5.37
CA THR A 185 -17.86 8.28 6.40
C THR A 185 -17.51 6.86 6.79
N TYR A 186 -16.87 6.72 7.94
CA TYR A 186 -16.60 5.43 8.57
C TYR A 186 -17.84 5.02 9.36
N GLY A 187 -18.26 3.76 9.25
CA GLY A 187 -19.26 3.19 10.17
C GLY A 187 -18.71 3.30 11.60
N GLU A 188 -19.42 3.97 12.48
CA GLU A 188 -18.93 4.19 13.85
C GLU A 188 -18.88 2.85 14.60
N GLY A 189 -17.68 2.39 14.93
CA GLY A 189 -17.47 1.23 15.79
C GLY A 189 -17.63 -0.14 15.12
N GLU A 190 -17.84 -0.21 13.80
CA GLU A 190 -17.87 -1.49 13.08
C GLU A 190 -16.46 -1.90 12.62
N PRO A 191 -16.09 -3.19 12.74
CA PRO A 191 -14.87 -3.70 12.14
C PRO A 191 -14.84 -3.53 10.62
N VAL A 192 -13.65 -3.29 10.06
CA VAL A 192 -13.46 -3.28 8.60
C VAL A 192 -13.89 -4.64 8.04
N THR A 193 -14.88 -4.64 7.15
CA THR A 193 -15.35 -5.86 6.48
C THR A 193 -14.28 -6.41 5.53
N VAL A 194 -13.98 -7.70 5.64
CA VAL A 194 -13.08 -8.36 4.71
C VAL A 194 -13.82 -8.76 3.43
N PRO A 195 -13.40 -8.29 2.25
CA PRO A 195 -14.06 -8.64 0.99
C PRO A 195 -13.87 -10.12 0.65
N VAL A 196 -14.97 -10.78 0.25
CA VAL A 196 -14.93 -12.15 -0.25
C VAL A 196 -14.30 -12.18 -1.64
N HIS A 197 -13.44 -13.17 -1.88
CA HIS A 197 -12.78 -13.38 -3.16
C HIS A 197 -12.96 -14.84 -3.61
N ASP A 198 -13.30 -15.03 -4.87
CA ASP A 198 -13.43 -16.34 -5.50
C ASP A 198 -12.13 -16.69 -6.21
N VAL A 199 -11.57 -17.87 -5.93
CA VAL A 199 -10.38 -18.35 -6.63
C VAL A 199 -10.75 -18.68 -8.07
N VAL A 200 -10.18 -17.93 -9.00
CA VAL A 200 -10.42 -18.09 -10.42
C VAL A 200 -9.32 -18.94 -11.05
N ALA A 201 -8.05 -18.79 -10.66
CA ALA A 201 -6.96 -19.64 -11.14
C ALA A 201 -6.01 -20.04 -10.00
N GLU A 202 -5.43 -21.23 -10.12
CA GLU A 202 -4.47 -21.78 -9.17
C GLU A 202 -3.34 -22.49 -9.93
N PHE A 203 -2.10 -22.18 -9.54
CA PHE A 203 -0.90 -22.83 -10.05
C PHE A 203 -0.19 -23.51 -8.88
N PRO A 204 -0.25 -24.85 -8.77
CA PRO A 204 0.45 -25.59 -7.73
C PRO A 204 1.96 -25.31 -7.73
N ARG A 205 2.63 -25.50 -6.58
CA ARG A 205 4.08 -25.28 -6.42
C ARG A 205 4.90 -26.05 -7.44
N THR A 206 4.45 -27.26 -7.81
CA THR A 206 5.08 -28.11 -8.84
C THR A 206 5.06 -27.50 -10.24
N CYS A 207 4.16 -26.56 -10.53
CA CYS A 207 4.10 -25.82 -11.78
C CYS A 207 4.95 -24.54 -11.76
N ILE A 208 5.50 -24.13 -10.62
CA ILE A 208 6.26 -22.88 -10.45
C ILE A 208 7.76 -23.17 -10.49
N ALA A 209 8.40 -22.84 -11.61
CA ALA A 209 9.85 -22.98 -11.78
C ALA A 209 10.64 -21.96 -10.96
N ALA A 210 10.19 -20.70 -10.94
CA ALA A 210 10.81 -19.62 -10.18
C ALA A 210 9.77 -18.58 -9.75
N ALA A 211 9.96 -17.98 -8.57
CA ALA A 211 9.09 -16.93 -8.08
C ALA A 211 9.89 -15.83 -7.37
N ALA A 212 9.62 -14.60 -7.77
CA ALA A 212 10.09 -13.36 -7.18
C ALA A 212 8.91 -12.39 -7.04
N PRO A 213 9.00 -11.34 -6.21
CA PRO A 213 7.93 -10.36 -6.04
C PRO A 213 7.42 -9.71 -7.33
N ASP A 214 8.30 -9.53 -8.31
CA ASP A 214 8.05 -8.89 -9.60
C ASP A 214 7.83 -9.88 -10.74
N ARG A 215 8.14 -11.18 -10.56
CA ARG A 215 8.03 -12.17 -11.63
C ARG A 215 7.81 -13.58 -11.13
N VAL A 216 6.85 -14.28 -11.73
CA VAL A 216 6.63 -15.72 -11.54
C VAL A 216 6.81 -16.42 -12.88
N THR A 217 7.62 -17.47 -12.92
CA THR A 217 7.86 -18.31 -14.12
C THR A 217 7.40 -19.72 -13.83
N LEU A 218 6.61 -20.27 -14.74
CA LEU A 218 6.06 -21.61 -14.70
C LEU A 218 6.99 -22.62 -15.40
N THR A 219 6.77 -23.91 -15.17
CA THR A 219 7.61 -25.00 -15.68
C THR A 219 7.64 -25.14 -17.20
N ASP A 220 6.64 -24.61 -17.90
CA ASP A 220 6.56 -24.59 -19.37
C ASP A 220 7.19 -23.32 -20.00
N GLY A 221 7.84 -22.48 -19.19
CA GLY A 221 8.45 -21.22 -19.63
C GLY A 221 7.49 -20.04 -19.74
N SER A 222 6.18 -20.24 -19.49
CA SER A 222 5.20 -19.15 -19.38
C SER A 222 5.21 -18.52 -17.99
N GLY A 223 4.51 -17.40 -17.78
CA GLY A 223 4.41 -16.79 -16.47
C GLY A 223 3.82 -15.38 -16.43
N PHE A 224 4.11 -14.70 -15.33
CA PHE A 224 3.58 -13.38 -15.00
C PHE A 224 4.73 -12.43 -14.61
N GLU A 225 4.70 -11.22 -15.16
CA GLU A 225 5.62 -10.14 -14.79
C GLU A 225 4.81 -8.96 -14.24
N PHE A 226 5.03 -8.60 -12.98
CA PHE A 226 4.32 -7.55 -12.28
C PHE A 226 5.12 -6.25 -12.35
N LEU A 227 4.48 -5.20 -12.87
CA LEU A 227 5.11 -3.89 -13.03
C LEU A 227 5.04 -3.13 -11.69
N LEU A 228 5.95 -3.47 -10.78
CA LEU A 228 6.02 -2.86 -9.46
C LEU A 228 6.62 -1.45 -9.56
N GLY A 229 5.80 -0.43 -9.31
CA GLY A 229 6.29 0.93 -9.14
C GLY A 229 7.23 1.03 -7.92
N THR A 230 8.27 1.85 -8.01
CA THR A 230 9.02 2.27 -6.82
C THR A 230 8.24 3.42 -6.18
N PRO A 231 7.61 3.24 -5.00
CA PRO A 231 6.95 4.34 -4.33
C PRO A 231 8.00 5.42 -4.04
N ALA A 232 7.72 6.65 -4.47
CA ALA A 232 8.56 7.79 -4.13
C ALA A 232 8.53 8.00 -2.61
N PRO A 233 9.66 8.34 -1.98
CA PRO A 233 9.64 8.74 -0.58
C PRO A 233 8.77 10.01 -0.45
N VAL A 234 7.68 9.92 0.31
CA VAL A 234 6.86 11.08 0.63
C VAL A 234 7.50 11.79 1.81
N SER A 235 8.17 12.91 1.53
CA SER A 235 8.59 13.86 2.56
C SER A 235 7.52 14.93 2.69
N ASP A 236 6.91 15.05 3.87
CA ASP A 236 5.97 16.12 4.15
C ASP A 236 6.73 17.40 4.52
N GLU A 237 7.09 18.19 3.49
CA GLU A 237 7.80 19.47 3.66
C GLU A 237 7.05 20.44 4.58
N VAL A 238 5.71 20.35 4.64
CA VAL A 238 4.90 21.21 5.51
C VAL A 238 5.13 20.83 6.96
N VAL A 239 5.08 19.54 7.30
CA VAL A 239 5.35 19.05 8.66
C VAL A 239 6.78 19.39 9.09
N VAL A 240 7.77 19.14 8.23
CA VAL A 240 9.18 19.48 8.51
C VAL A 240 9.34 20.96 8.81
N ARG A 241 8.76 21.83 7.97
CA ARG A 241 8.81 23.29 8.16
C ARG A 241 8.12 23.72 9.45
N GLU A 242 6.94 23.19 9.77
CA GLU A 242 6.18 23.54 10.97
C GLU A 242 6.90 23.12 12.25
N LEU A 243 7.40 21.89 12.32
CA LEU A 243 8.13 21.40 13.49
C LEU A 243 9.43 22.17 13.69
N THR A 244 10.16 22.44 12.60
CA THR A 244 11.40 23.23 12.66
C THR A 244 11.15 24.63 13.20
N ARG A 245 10.05 25.27 12.79
CA ARG A 245 9.74 26.65 13.18
C ARG A 245 9.15 26.78 14.58
N PHE A 246 8.30 25.84 14.99
CA PHE A 246 7.42 26.02 16.15
C PHE A 246 7.63 25.02 17.28
N TRP A 247 8.42 23.96 17.10
CA TRP A 247 8.61 22.92 18.11
C TRP A 247 10.06 22.74 18.58
N LEU A 248 11.06 22.90 17.69
CA LEU A 248 12.47 22.75 18.06
C LEU A 248 12.93 23.78 19.10
N ARG A 249 13.75 23.33 20.05
CA ARG A 249 14.49 24.20 20.96
C ARG A 249 15.66 24.88 20.22
N PRO A 250 16.18 26.01 20.70
CA PRO A 250 17.40 26.62 20.13
C PRO A 250 18.55 25.62 20.11
N GLY A 251 19.17 25.43 18.92
CA GLY A 251 20.28 24.51 18.72
C GLY A 251 19.90 23.04 18.51
N GLU A 252 18.60 22.71 18.49
CA GLU A 252 18.09 21.38 18.17
C GLU A 252 17.90 21.22 16.65
N HIS A 253 18.18 20.04 16.10
CA HIS A 253 18.00 19.74 14.68
C HIS A 253 16.96 18.65 14.47
N LEU A 254 15.97 18.89 13.60
CA LEU A 254 14.97 17.89 13.24
C LEU A 254 15.61 16.79 12.38
N VAL A 255 15.46 15.54 12.80
CA VAL A 255 15.90 14.35 12.08
C VAL A 255 14.74 13.73 11.31
N LEU A 256 13.56 13.66 11.94
CA LEU A 256 12.34 13.13 11.32
C LEU A 256 11.11 13.86 11.88
N GLY A 257 10.19 14.24 10.98
CA GLY A 257 8.85 14.69 11.34
C GLY A 257 7.83 13.91 10.52
N LEU A 258 6.91 13.21 11.20
CA LEU A 258 5.80 12.53 10.53
C LEU A 258 4.51 13.33 10.68
N PRO A 259 3.69 13.47 9.63
CA PRO A 259 2.33 13.99 9.78
C PRO A 259 1.51 13.09 10.70
N PRO A 260 0.34 13.56 11.16
CA PRO A 260 -0.58 12.71 11.89
C PRO A 260 -0.99 11.49 11.05
N ILE A 261 -0.87 10.29 11.63
CA ILE A 261 -1.26 9.04 10.97
C ILE A 261 -2.63 8.65 11.51
N ALA A 262 -3.62 8.63 10.63
CA ALA A 262 -4.95 8.14 10.95
C ALA A 262 -4.92 6.61 11.16
N GLY A 263 -5.51 6.14 12.26
CA GLY A 263 -5.59 4.73 12.61
C GLY A 263 -5.29 4.47 14.09
N HIS A 264 -5.90 3.42 14.61
CA HIS A 264 -5.69 2.91 15.96
C HIS A 264 -4.25 2.45 16.16
N VAL A 265 -3.82 2.45 17.42
CA VAL A 265 -2.62 1.75 17.85
C VAL A 265 -3.01 0.29 18.12
N GLY A 266 -2.22 -0.65 17.62
CA GLY A 266 -2.29 -2.07 18.01
C GLY A 266 -0.95 -2.51 18.57
N GLY A 267 -0.88 -3.67 19.22
CA GLY A 267 0.41 -4.19 19.65
C GLY A 267 0.36 -5.41 20.57
N VAL A 268 1.55 -5.90 20.90
CA VAL A 268 1.76 -6.97 21.89
C VAL A 268 2.55 -6.41 23.06
N VAL A 269 1.96 -6.43 24.25
CA VAL A 269 2.60 -5.96 25.49
C VAL A 269 2.55 -7.06 26.54
N GLY A 270 3.69 -7.44 27.09
CA GLY A 270 3.76 -8.56 28.05
C GLY A 270 3.24 -9.88 27.49
N GLY A 271 3.40 -10.11 26.18
CA GLY A 271 2.87 -11.28 25.47
C GLY A 271 1.36 -11.26 25.20
N THR A 272 0.64 -10.20 25.61
CA THR A 272 -0.80 -10.06 25.38
C THR A 272 -1.06 -9.16 24.17
N LEU A 273 -1.97 -9.59 23.28
CA LEU A 273 -2.39 -8.82 22.13
C LEU A 273 -3.44 -7.76 22.51
N HIS A 274 -3.24 -6.53 22.05
CA HIS A 274 -4.13 -5.40 22.27
C HIS A 274 -4.44 -4.70 20.94
N VAL A 275 -5.68 -4.84 20.45
CA VAL A 275 -6.13 -4.25 19.19
C VAL A 275 -7.61 -3.86 19.33
N PRO A 276 -7.94 -2.57 19.50
CA PRO A 276 -7.03 -1.43 19.66
C PRO A 276 -6.34 -1.39 21.05
N TRP A 277 -5.23 -0.67 21.12
CA TRP A 277 -4.55 -0.31 22.37
C TRP A 277 -5.32 0.79 23.10
N THR A 278 -5.55 0.59 24.40
CA THR A 278 -6.09 1.60 25.30
C THR A 278 -4.95 2.16 26.13
N ALA A 279 -4.84 3.50 26.16
CA ALA A 279 -3.77 4.16 26.91
C ALA A 279 -3.80 3.74 28.39
N VAL A 280 -2.63 3.40 28.94
CA VAL A 280 -2.48 2.95 30.33
C VAL A 280 -1.87 4.01 31.24
N GLY A 281 -1.04 4.90 30.69
CA GLY A 281 -0.44 6.02 31.40
C GLY A 281 -1.26 7.32 31.31
N ASP A 282 -0.75 8.35 32.00
CA ASP A 282 -1.36 9.68 32.00
C ASP A 282 -1.27 10.31 30.60
N THR A 283 -2.42 10.72 30.07
CA THR A 283 -2.51 11.44 28.80
C THR A 283 -3.30 12.74 28.98
N PRO A 284 -2.99 13.80 28.20
CA PRO A 284 -3.70 15.07 28.34
C PRO A 284 -5.17 14.92 27.96
N ALA A 285 -6.04 15.66 28.65
CA ALA A 285 -7.42 15.79 28.24
C ALA A 285 -7.52 16.54 26.90
N LEU A 286 -8.24 15.95 25.95
CA LEU A 286 -8.47 16.51 24.62
C LEU A 286 -9.92 16.98 24.51
N GLU A 287 -10.16 18.03 23.71
CA GLU A 287 -11.54 18.37 23.34
C GLU A 287 -12.13 17.20 22.53
N PRO A 288 -13.32 16.69 22.89
CA PRO A 288 -13.86 15.50 22.27
C PRO A 288 -14.22 15.76 20.82
N ALA A 289 -13.43 15.22 19.91
CA ALA A 289 -13.86 14.92 18.55
C ALA A 289 -14.27 13.44 18.53
N GLU A 290 -15.55 13.14 18.32
CA GLU A 290 -16.03 11.76 18.10
C GLU A 290 -15.07 11.04 17.14
N THR A 291 -14.47 9.94 17.60
CA THR A 291 -13.58 9.15 16.74
C THR A 291 -14.45 8.36 15.77
N ARG A 292 -14.44 8.77 14.50
CA ARG A 292 -15.13 8.04 13.44
C ARG A 292 -14.16 7.11 12.74
N TRP A 293 -13.52 6.22 13.46
CA TRP A 293 -12.64 5.22 12.83
C TRP A 293 -13.31 3.85 12.89
N LEU A 294 -13.09 3.06 11.85
CA LEU A 294 -13.48 1.65 11.85
C LEU A 294 -12.64 0.92 12.89
N LEU A 295 -13.22 -0.11 13.50
CA LEU A 295 -12.42 -1.03 14.29
C LEU A 295 -11.53 -1.86 13.36
N PRO A 296 -10.34 -2.28 13.82
CA PRO A 296 -9.48 -3.19 13.07
C PRO A 296 -10.19 -4.47 12.61
N ALA A 297 -9.85 -4.95 11.40
CA ALA A 297 -10.36 -6.19 10.84
C ALA A 297 -9.83 -7.41 11.63
N PRO A 298 -10.70 -8.36 12.02
CA PRO A 298 -10.24 -9.62 12.57
C PRO A 298 -9.79 -10.59 11.46
N PRO A 299 -8.71 -11.37 11.66
CA PRO A 299 -7.72 -11.27 12.73
C PRO A 299 -6.63 -10.26 12.37
N SER A 300 -6.19 -9.44 13.33
CA SER A 300 -4.96 -8.65 13.20
C SER A 300 -4.14 -8.95 14.44
N PRO A 301 -2.87 -9.40 14.39
CA PRO A 301 -1.78 -9.39 13.38
C PRO A 301 -1.34 -10.85 12.97
N PRO A 302 -0.23 -11.12 12.22
CA PRO A 302 0.93 -10.28 11.85
C PRO A 302 0.66 -9.14 10.85
N ASP A 303 -0.46 -9.17 10.12
CA ASP A 303 -0.72 -8.27 8.98
C ASP A 303 -1.33 -6.93 9.36
N TRP A 304 -0.97 -6.41 10.53
CA TRP A 304 -1.52 -5.15 11.02
C TRP A 304 -1.33 -4.03 10.01
N ILE A 305 -0.25 -4.05 9.21
CA ILE A 305 0.13 -3.04 8.20
C ILE A 305 -0.83 -2.95 7.02
N ASP A 306 -1.62 -4.00 6.79
CA ASP A 306 -2.62 -4.05 5.73
C ASP A 306 -4.01 -3.60 6.18
N ASP A 307 -4.21 -3.40 7.48
CA ASP A 307 -5.48 -2.94 8.02
C ASP A 307 -5.60 -1.41 7.98
N PRO A 308 -6.43 -0.78 7.14
CA PRO A 308 -6.51 0.68 7.08
C PRO A 308 -6.93 1.33 8.41
N ALA A 309 -7.51 0.58 9.35
CA ALA A 309 -7.87 1.07 10.68
C ALA A 309 -6.69 1.13 11.67
N LEU A 310 -5.50 0.58 11.36
CA LEU A 310 -4.31 0.64 12.21
C LEU A 310 -3.29 1.63 11.67
N GLY A 311 -2.73 2.49 12.51
CA GLY A 311 -1.66 3.43 12.13
C GLY A 311 -0.31 3.07 12.72
N TYR A 312 -0.33 2.32 13.83
CA TYR A 312 0.80 2.11 14.72
C TYR A 312 0.80 0.68 15.25
N TRP A 313 2.01 0.16 15.48
CA TRP A 313 2.23 -1.16 16.06
C TRP A 313 3.27 -1.12 17.17
N LEU A 314 2.88 -1.56 18.36
CA LEU A 314 3.70 -1.60 19.57
C LEU A 314 4.13 -3.05 19.87
N GLU A 315 5.40 -3.25 20.19
CA GLU A 315 5.90 -4.49 20.79
C GLU A 315 6.68 -4.11 22.05
N ALA A 316 6.26 -4.58 23.24
CA ALA A 316 6.93 -4.23 24.49
C ALA A 316 6.91 -5.37 25.52
N PRO A 317 7.98 -5.53 26.32
CA PRO A 317 7.98 -6.47 27.45
C PRO A 317 6.93 -6.14 28.52
N ASP A 318 6.69 -4.86 28.81
CA ASP A 318 5.77 -4.40 29.85
C ASP A 318 5.24 -2.98 29.55
N THR A 319 4.31 -2.49 30.38
CA THR A 319 3.66 -1.18 30.22
C THR A 319 4.53 0.02 30.65
N SER A 320 5.66 -0.20 31.33
CA SER A 320 6.57 0.86 31.75
C SER A 320 7.57 1.28 30.66
N CYS A 321 7.64 0.50 29.58
CA CYS A 321 8.58 0.71 28.48
C CYS A 321 8.33 2.04 27.72
N ALA A 322 9.42 2.55 27.14
CA ALA A 322 9.46 3.82 26.43
C ALA A 322 8.51 3.86 25.22
N ALA A 323 8.42 2.78 24.44
CA ALA A 323 7.49 2.70 23.32
C ALA A 323 6.01 2.79 23.76
N VAL A 324 5.66 2.21 24.92
CA VAL A 324 4.29 2.26 25.47
C VAL A 324 3.90 3.69 25.79
N ARG A 325 4.80 4.46 26.40
CA ARG A 325 4.55 5.88 26.69
C ARG A 325 4.20 6.66 25.42
N LEU A 326 4.93 6.47 24.31
CA LEU A 326 4.57 7.12 23.04
C LEU A 326 3.24 6.60 22.48
N ALA A 327 3.02 5.29 22.55
CA ALA A 327 1.81 4.63 22.07
C ALA A 327 0.53 5.12 22.78
N ASP A 328 0.60 5.34 24.10
CA ASP A 328 -0.49 5.92 24.89
C ASP A 328 -0.91 7.28 24.33
N HIS A 329 0.06 8.12 23.98
CA HIS A 329 -0.23 9.43 23.38
C HIS A 329 -0.83 9.31 21.97
N PHE A 330 -0.36 8.38 21.14
CA PHE A 330 -0.97 8.16 19.82
C PHE A 330 -2.42 7.64 19.94
N ALA A 331 -2.67 6.68 20.84
CA ALA A 331 -4.01 6.15 21.11
C ALA A 331 -4.95 7.23 21.64
N SER A 332 -4.50 8.00 22.65
CA SER A 332 -5.27 9.10 23.24
C SER A 332 -5.54 10.23 22.24
N SER A 333 -4.55 10.58 21.41
CA SER A 333 -4.68 11.62 20.37
C SER A 333 -5.60 11.27 19.22
N ARG A 334 -6.01 9.99 19.12
CA ARG A 334 -6.80 9.48 17.98
C ARG A 334 -6.12 9.85 16.66
N GLY A 335 -4.81 9.61 16.59
CA GLY A 335 -3.95 9.83 15.40
C GLY A 335 -3.83 11.27 14.92
N ASN A 336 -4.19 12.26 15.76
CA ASN A 336 -3.96 13.66 15.45
C ASN A 336 -2.59 14.16 15.94
N ALA A 337 -1.92 13.40 16.81
CA ALA A 337 -0.56 13.72 17.22
C ALA A 337 0.46 13.34 16.14
N ARG A 338 1.61 14.02 16.18
CA ARG A 338 2.73 13.82 15.27
C ARG A 338 3.89 13.15 16.00
N LEU A 339 4.65 12.33 15.28
CA LEU A 339 5.97 11.93 15.74
C LEU A 339 7.00 12.99 15.32
N ALA A 340 7.78 13.49 16.28
CA ALA A 340 8.93 14.34 16.00
C ALA A 340 10.18 13.71 16.63
N VAL A 341 11.25 13.60 15.84
CA VAL A 341 12.56 13.11 16.26
C VAL A 341 13.58 14.19 15.92
N SER A 342 14.35 14.59 16.92
CA SER A 342 15.51 15.44 16.77
C SER A 342 16.80 14.70 17.12
N ASP A 343 17.91 15.40 17.00
CA ASP A 343 19.21 14.97 17.52
C ASP A 343 19.25 14.84 19.06
N GLN A 344 18.29 15.43 19.77
CA GLN A 344 18.24 15.44 21.24
C GLN A 344 17.13 14.55 21.84
N ARG A 345 16.00 14.38 21.16
CA ARG A 345 14.82 13.69 21.72
C ARG A 345 13.87 13.12 20.68
N VAL A 346 13.05 12.18 21.12
CA VAL A 346 11.85 11.70 20.44
C VAL A 346 10.64 12.16 21.22
N ALA A 347 9.64 12.70 20.52
CA ALA A 347 8.46 13.25 21.14
C ALA A 347 7.18 12.94 20.36
N VAL A 348 6.07 12.83 21.11
CA VAL A 348 4.73 12.93 20.54
C VAL A 348 4.24 14.37 20.71
N VAL A 349 3.95 15.00 19.58
CA VAL A 349 3.66 16.43 19.49
C VAL A 349 2.19 16.63 19.13
N TYR A 350 1.47 17.36 19.98
CA TYR A 350 0.07 17.67 19.80
C TYR A 350 -0.09 19.06 19.19
N PRO A 351 -0.92 19.24 18.16
CA PRO A 351 -1.48 20.55 17.85
C PRO A 351 -2.21 21.09 19.07
N SER A 352 -1.79 22.25 19.59
CA SER A 352 -2.26 22.79 20.87
C SER A 352 -3.76 23.10 20.92
N HIS A 353 -4.38 23.31 19.74
CA HIS A 353 -5.81 23.54 19.61
C HIS A 353 -6.69 22.31 19.90
N LEU A 354 -6.10 21.10 19.98
CA LEU A 354 -6.83 19.87 20.32
C LEU A 354 -6.93 19.63 21.83
N LEU A 355 -6.16 20.37 22.63
CA LEU A 355 -6.10 20.20 24.07
C LEU A 355 -7.28 20.91 24.74
N ALA A 356 -7.85 20.31 25.77
CA ALA A 356 -8.92 20.91 26.55
C ALA A 356 -8.47 22.22 27.23
N THR A 357 -7.22 22.25 27.73
CA THR A 357 -6.56 23.47 28.18
C THR A 357 -5.66 23.96 27.07
N LYS A 358 -5.94 25.14 26.52
CA LYS A 358 -5.27 25.71 25.33
C LYS A 358 -4.00 26.45 25.71
N PRO A 359 -2.80 25.91 25.45
CA PRO A 359 -1.54 26.60 25.67
C PRO A 359 -1.36 27.72 24.63
N SER A 360 -0.44 28.65 24.90
CA SER A 360 -0.13 29.77 23.99
C SER A 360 0.77 29.35 22.81
N THR A 361 1.33 28.15 22.84
CA THR A 361 2.18 27.61 21.77
C THR A 361 1.35 26.96 20.67
N VAL A 362 1.93 26.78 19.47
CA VAL A 362 1.29 26.07 18.34
C VAL A 362 1.25 24.56 18.59
N PHE A 363 2.32 24.05 19.21
CA PHE A 363 2.50 22.66 19.56
C PHE A 363 2.78 22.48 21.05
N THR A 364 2.33 21.37 21.59
CA THR A 364 2.60 20.95 22.97
C THR A 364 3.13 19.53 23.00
N THR A 365 4.15 19.28 23.82
CA THR A 365 4.74 17.95 24.02
C THR A 365 4.30 17.39 25.36
N PHE A 366 3.80 16.16 25.38
CA PHE A 366 3.40 15.46 26.61
C PHE A 366 4.20 14.17 26.85
N ALA A 367 4.66 13.49 25.79
CA ALA A 367 5.71 12.50 25.89
C ALA A 367 6.97 12.95 25.18
N GLU A 368 8.06 12.86 25.93
CA GLU A 368 9.42 13.11 25.48
C GLU A 368 10.31 11.99 26.02
N ILE A 369 11.13 11.44 25.15
CA ILE A 369 12.13 10.41 25.43
C ILE A 369 13.48 10.96 24.95
N PRO A 370 14.55 10.89 25.76
CA PRO A 370 15.87 11.33 25.32
C PRO A 370 16.34 10.50 24.13
N ARG A 371 17.02 11.13 23.16
CA ARG A 371 17.51 10.44 21.96
C ARG A 371 18.41 9.25 22.28
N THR A 372 19.13 9.31 23.40
CA THR A 372 20.00 8.24 23.92
C THR A 372 19.26 6.96 24.31
N ALA A 373 17.94 7.03 24.56
CA ALA A 373 17.12 5.84 24.81
C ALA A 373 16.66 5.14 23.52
N VAL A 374 16.89 5.73 22.35
CA VAL A 374 16.56 5.14 21.03
C VAL A 374 17.79 4.47 20.46
N ARG A 375 17.77 3.14 20.39
CA ARG A 375 18.85 2.30 19.88
C ARG A 375 18.96 2.40 18.35
N SER A 376 17.83 2.32 17.65
CA SER A 376 17.78 2.50 16.19
C SER A 376 16.49 3.18 15.75
N MET A 377 16.60 3.88 14.62
CA MET A 377 15.47 4.42 13.86
C MET A 377 15.66 3.98 12.41
N GLU A 378 14.71 3.22 11.90
CA GLU A 378 14.80 2.56 10.60
C GLU A 378 13.64 2.96 9.71
N HIS A 379 13.94 3.34 8.46
CA HIS A 379 12.94 3.42 7.40
C HIS A 379 12.91 2.05 6.71
N ALA A 380 11.90 1.25 7.05
CA ALA A 380 11.76 -0.12 6.56
C ALA A 380 10.53 -0.24 5.66
N ARG A 381 10.37 -1.43 5.07
CA ARG A 381 9.12 -1.85 4.46
C ARG A 381 8.58 -3.06 5.22
N ALA A 382 7.29 -3.07 5.49
CA ALA A 382 6.64 -4.11 6.28
C ALA A 382 5.43 -4.71 5.55
N GLY A 383 5.11 -5.95 5.93
CA GLY A 383 3.97 -6.69 5.41
C GLY A 383 4.29 -7.62 4.26
N LEU A 384 3.30 -8.44 3.92
CA LEU A 384 3.33 -9.37 2.79
C LEU A 384 2.66 -8.78 1.54
N SER A 385 2.06 -7.60 1.64
CA SER A 385 1.54 -6.87 0.49
C SER A 385 2.65 -6.36 -0.43
N LEU A 386 2.41 -6.33 -1.74
CA LEU A 386 3.30 -5.76 -2.74
C LEU A 386 2.65 -4.59 -3.50
N PRO A 387 3.34 -3.43 -3.61
CA PRO A 387 4.61 -3.13 -2.95
C PRO A 387 4.46 -3.09 -1.42
N ALA A 388 5.51 -3.56 -0.71
CA ALA A 388 5.53 -3.54 0.76
C ALA A 388 5.42 -2.11 1.27
N ARG A 389 4.64 -1.91 2.34
CA ARG A 389 4.30 -0.57 2.82
C ARG A 389 5.47 0.04 3.59
N PRO A 390 5.81 1.32 3.35
CA PRO A 390 6.86 1.99 4.11
C PRO A 390 6.44 2.20 5.57
N VAL A 391 7.37 1.98 6.48
CA VAL A 391 7.19 2.19 7.91
C VAL A 391 8.42 2.85 8.52
N VAL A 392 8.20 3.58 9.61
CA VAL A 392 9.28 4.03 10.51
C VAL A 392 9.25 3.13 11.73
N ARG A 393 10.38 2.47 12.02
CA ARG A 393 10.54 1.64 13.21
C ARG A 393 11.50 2.30 14.18
N LEU A 394 11.04 2.53 15.41
CA LEU A 394 11.84 2.98 16.55
C LEU A 394 12.09 1.80 17.48
N THR A 395 13.36 1.48 17.72
CA THR A 395 13.77 0.46 18.70
C THR A 395 14.42 1.15 19.88
N PHE A 396 13.93 0.87 21.09
CA PHE A 396 14.38 1.51 22.32
C PHE A 396 15.38 0.63 23.08
N ALA A 397 16.15 1.25 23.98
CA ALA A 397 17.18 0.58 24.76
C ALA A 397 16.62 -0.47 25.73
N ASP A 398 15.38 -0.29 26.18
CA ASP A 398 14.62 -1.22 27.04
C ASP A 398 14.05 -2.44 26.29
N GLY A 399 14.32 -2.57 24.99
CA GLY A 399 13.86 -3.68 24.15
C GLY A 399 12.47 -3.49 23.56
N SER A 400 11.77 -2.39 23.87
CA SER A 400 10.49 -2.07 23.25
C SER A 400 10.66 -1.49 21.83
N VAL A 401 9.62 -1.66 21.01
CA VAL A 401 9.60 -1.24 19.60
C VAL A 401 8.28 -0.55 19.28
N LEU A 402 8.36 0.59 18.61
CA LEU A 402 7.20 1.26 18.02
C LEU A 402 7.38 1.35 16.50
N THR A 403 6.46 0.78 15.75
CA THR A 403 6.42 0.87 14.28
C THR A 403 5.25 1.74 13.85
N LEU A 404 5.51 2.73 13.00
CA LEU A 404 4.53 3.68 12.50
C LEU A 404 4.42 3.54 10.99
N ARG A 405 3.21 3.61 10.44
CA ARG A 405 3.05 3.71 8.99
C ARG A 405 3.62 5.02 8.49
N GLN A 406 4.33 4.97 7.37
CA GLN A 406 4.67 6.19 6.65
C GLN A 406 3.54 6.46 5.63
N PRO A 407 2.85 7.61 5.72
CA PRO A 407 1.70 7.92 4.88
C PRO A 407 2.06 8.24 3.42
#